data_AF-Q1J009-F1
#
_entry.id   AF-Q1J009-F1
#
_cell.length_a   1.000
_cell.length_b   1.000
_cell.length_c   1.000
_cell.angle_alpha   90.00
_cell.angle_beta   90.00
_cell.angle_gamma   90.00
#
_symmetry.space_group_name_H-M   'P 1'
#
loop_
_entity.id
_entity.type
_entity.pdbx_description
1 polymer ?
#
loop_
_entity_poly.entity_id
_entity_poly.type
_entity_poly.pdbx_seq_one_letter_code
_entity_poly.pdbx_strand_id
1 'polypeptide(L)'
;MRLNDLFRITAETQRGAVYARLRDKHVDFLIVDGTAAYRPVLAIELDGTSHQSEKQQHRDAVKDVAFQSAGLKLIRLPSRTYSVEELGQLLQAELPSLRR
;
A
#
# COMPACT_ATOMS: atom_id res chain seq x y z
N MET A 1 3.01 7.99 3.26
CA MET A 1 3.90 7.30 4.24
C MET A 1 5.03 6.58 3.49
N ARG A 2 6.30 6.61 3.95
CA ARG A 2 7.39 5.88 3.27
C ARG A 2 7.28 4.38 3.54
N LEU A 3 7.61 3.56 2.55
CA LEU A 3 7.57 2.10 2.72
C LEU A 3 8.59 1.60 3.75
N ASN A 4 9.72 2.31 3.91
CA ASN A 4 10.71 1.96 4.93
C ASN A 4 10.24 2.25 6.38
N ASP A 5 9.23 3.11 6.56
CA ASP A 5 8.64 3.35 7.88
C ASP A 5 7.59 2.27 8.21
N LEU A 6 7.07 1.60 7.18
CA LEU A 6 6.02 0.57 7.28
C LEU A 6 6.59 -0.85 7.38
N PHE A 7 7.67 -1.14 6.64
CA PHE A 7 8.22 -2.49 6.53
C PHE A 7 9.58 -2.61 7.20
N ARG A 8 9.72 -3.65 8.03
CA ARG A 8 11.01 -4.09 8.54
C ARG A 8 11.67 -5.02 7.53
N ILE A 9 12.86 -4.66 7.09
CA ILE A 9 13.69 -5.52 6.21
C ILE A 9 14.29 -6.64 7.05
N THR A 10 13.96 -7.89 6.71
CA THR A 10 14.46 -9.12 7.36
C THR A 10 15.60 -9.80 6.57
N ALA A 11 15.87 -9.38 5.34
CA ALA A 11 16.96 -9.93 4.53
C ALA A 11 18.33 -9.74 5.21
N GLU A 12 19.06 -10.84 5.37
CA GLU A 12 20.41 -10.87 5.96
C GLU A 12 21.46 -10.40 4.95
N THR A 13 21.32 -10.83 3.69
CA THR A 13 22.13 -10.35 2.57
C THR A 13 21.39 -9.30 1.77
N GLN A 14 22.12 -8.40 1.08
CA GLN A 14 21.55 -7.34 0.23
C GLN A 14 20.61 -6.33 0.94
N ARG A 15 20.64 -6.25 2.28
CA ARG A 15 19.82 -5.32 3.08
C ARG A 15 19.86 -3.88 2.56
N GLY A 16 21.05 -3.39 2.19
CA GLY A 16 21.22 -2.03 1.64
C GLY A 16 20.53 -1.83 0.28
N ALA A 17 20.55 -2.84 -0.60
CA ALA A 17 19.88 -2.78 -1.88
C ALA A 17 18.34 -2.80 -1.71
N VAL A 18 17.83 -3.64 -0.81
CA VAL A 18 16.39 -3.65 -0.46
C VAL A 18 15.97 -2.31 0.14
N TYR A 19 16.77 -1.77 1.06
CA TYR A 19 16.53 -0.46 1.65
C TYR A 19 16.46 0.65 0.60
N ALA A 20 17.42 0.69 -0.34
CA ALA A 20 17.42 1.67 -1.43
C ALA A 20 16.17 1.55 -2.32
N ARG A 21 15.66 0.33 -2.54
CA ARG A 21 14.41 0.12 -3.29
C ARG A 21 13.18 0.63 -2.54
N LEU A 22 13.17 0.66 -1.21
CA LEU A 22 12.01 1.06 -0.40
C LEU A 22 12.03 2.53 0.06
N ARG A 23 13.21 3.11 0.33
CA ARG A 23 13.37 4.43 0.98
C ARG A 23 12.63 5.57 0.28
N ASP A 24 12.64 5.55 -1.04
CA ASP A 24 12.10 6.62 -1.88
C ASP A 24 10.71 6.25 -2.45
N LYS A 25 10.10 5.18 -1.93
CA LYS A 25 8.74 4.76 -2.26
C LYS A 25 7.80 5.07 -1.12
N HIS A 26 6.58 5.44 -1.49
CA HIS A 26 5.53 5.82 -0.56
C HIS A 26 4.22 5.17 -0.96
N VAL A 27 3.38 4.96 0.04
CA VAL A 27 1.95 4.72 -0.09
C VAL A 27 1.21 6.02 0.23
N ASP A 28 0.10 6.28 -0.46
CA ASP A 28 -0.69 7.51 -0.28
C ASP A 28 -1.46 7.47 1.03
N PHE A 29 -2.22 6.39 1.26
CA PHE A 29 -2.97 6.20 2.50
C PHE A 29 -2.71 4.85 3.14
N LEU A 30 -2.75 4.83 4.48
CA LEU A 30 -2.68 3.62 5.28
C LEU A 30 -3.86 3.60 6.26
N ILE A 31 -4.66 2.54 6.18
CA ILE A 31 -5.69 2.24 7.16
C ILE A 31 -5.07 1.36 8.24
N VAL A 32 -5.33 1.75 9.48
CA VAL A 32 -4.84 1.09 10.69
C VAL A 32 -6.00 0.73 11.60
N ASP A 33 -5.86 -0.35 12.35
CA ASP A 33 -6.77 -0.66 13.44
C ASP A 33 -6.36 0.12 14.69
N GLY A 34 -7.13 1.16 15.01
CA GLY A 34 -6.91 1.99 16.19
C GLY A 34 -7.08 1.25 17.53
N THR A 35 -7.74 0.08 17.55
CA THR A 35 -7.89 -0.75 18.75
C THR A 35 -6.72 -1.73 18.93
N ALA A 36 -5.98 -2.01 17.87
CA ALA A 36 -4.86 -2.95 17.87
C ALA A 36 -3.52 -2.21 17.68
N ALA A 37 -3.25 -1.22 18.52
CA ALA A 37 -2.01 -0.43 18.53
C ALA A 37 -1.62 0.13 17.14
N TYR A 38 -2.62 0.61 16.38
CA TYR A 38 -2.46 1.14 15.03
C TYR A 38 -1.85 0.13 14.04
N ARG A 39 -2.13 -1.16 14.23
CA ARG A 39 -1.70 -2.20 13.30
C ARG A 39 -2.20 -1.87 11.88
N PRO A 40 -1.31 -1.82 10.86
CA PRO A 40 -1.71 -1.66 9.47
C PRO A 40 -2.64 -2.78 9.00
N VAL A 41 -3.73 -2.44 8.30
CA VAL A 41 -4.70 -3.41 7.75
C VAL A 41 -4.90 -3.29 6.24
N LEU A 42 -4.77 -2.08 5.69
CA LEU A 42 -4.89 -1.83 4.25
C LEU A 42 -4.04 -0.62 3.85
N ALA A 43 -3.34 -0.74 2.73
CA ALA A 43 -2.71 0.36 2.03
C ALA A 43 -3.51 0.73 0.78
N ILE A 44 -3.53 2.02 0.45
CA ILE A 44 -4.24 2.55 -0.72
C ILE A 44 -3.29 3.45 -1.52
N GLU A 45 -3.25 3.24 -2.82
CA GLU A 45 -2.63 4.16 -3.78
C GLU A 45 -3.64 4.76 -4.73
N LEU A 46 -3.39 6.02 -5.11
CA LEU A 46 -4.20 6.73 -6.08
C LEU A 46 -3.53 6.68 -7.46
N ASP A 47 -4.16 5.97 -8.39
CA ASP A 47 -3.71 5.89 -9.76
C ASP A 47 -4.28 7.05 -10.56
N GLY A 48 -3.40 7.93 -11.05
CA GLY A 48 -3.76 8.92 -12.06
C GLY A 48 -3.94 8.26 -13.43
N THR A 49 -4.60 8.98 -14.35
CA THR A 49 -4.62 8.65 -15.78
C THR A 49 -3.20 8.74 -16.34
N SER A 50 -2.43 7.67 -16.21
CA SER A 50 -1.03 7.65 -16.62
C SER A 50 -0.77 6.44 -17.51
N HIS A 51 -0.16 6.72 -18.67
CA HIS A 51 0.28 5.75 -19.66
C HIS A 51 1.04 4.60 -19.00
N GLN A 52 0.69 3.35 -19.35
CA GLN A 52 1.32 2.09 -18.92
C GLN A 52 2.78 1.95 -19.39
N SER A 53 3.65 2.88 -19.00
CA SER A 53 5.07 2.81 -19.32
C SER A 53 5.74 1.68 -18.54
N GLU A 54 6.74 1.04 -19.13
CA GLU A 54 7.52 -0.04 -18.49
C GLU A 54 8.14 0.39 -17.16
N LYS A 55 8.53 1.67 -17.04
CA LYS A 55 9.06 2.25 -15.80
C LYS A 55 8.03 2.24 -14.68
N GLN A 56 6.75 2.41 -15.00
CA GLN A 56 5.66 2.41 -14.02
C GLN A 56 5.41 0.98 -13.54
N GLN A 57 5.35 0.01 -14.46
CA GLN A 57 5.21 -1.41 -14.15
C GLN A 57 6.32 -1.92 -13.21
N HIS A 58 7.58 -1.53 -13.46
CA HIS A 58 8.69 -1.92 -12.58
C HIS A 58 8.54 -1.33 -11.17
N ARG A 59 8.08 -0.08 -11.05
CA ARG A 59 7.85 0.56 -9.75
C ARG A 59 6.72 -0.13 -8.99
N ASP A 60 5.66 -0.50 -9.70
CA ASP A 60 4.49 -1.18 -9.14
C ASP A 60 4.84 -2.58 -8.66
N ALA A 61 5.60 -3.34 -9.46
CA ALA A 61 6.06 -4.68 -9.08
C ALA A 61 6.88 -4.68 -7.78
N VAL A 62 7.74 -3.68 -7.56
CA VAL A 62 8.50 -3.57 -6.29
C VAL A 62 7.56 -3.35 -5.10
N LYS A 63 6.50 -2.55 -5.26
CA LYS A 63 5.51 -2.33 -4.22
C LYS A 63 4.72 -3.61 -3.97
N ASP A 64 4.20 -4.24 -5.01
CA ASP A 64 3.41 -5.45 -4.90
C ASP A 64 4.16 -6.55 -4.13
N VAL A 65 5.44 -6.78 -4.47
CA VAL A 65 6.30 -7.74 -3.77
C VAL A 65 6.50 -7.34 -2.29
N ALA A 66 6.74 -6.07 -2.00
CA ALA A 66 6.92 -5.61 -0.61
C ALA A 66 5.65 -5.82 0.22
N PHE A 67 4.49 -5.41 -0.29
CA PHE A 67 3.19 -5.56 0.40
C PHE A 67 2.81 -7.02 0.57
N GLN A 68 2.97 -7.84 -0.48
CA GLN A 68 2.71 -9.27 -0.43
C GLN A 68 3.61 -9.97 0.59
N SER A 69 4.91 -9.68 0.60
CA SER A 69 5.85 -10.29 1.56
C SER A 69 5.55 -9.93 3.02
N ALA A 70 4.95 -8.77 3.27
CA ALA A 70 4.53 -8.35 4.59
C ALA A 70 3.12 -8.82 4.98
N GLY A 71 2.40 -9.49 4.07
CA GLY A 71 1.00 -9.88 4.27
C GLY A 71 0.06 -8.69 4.43
N LEU A 72 0.44 -7.50 3.95
CA LEU A 72 -0.37 -6.29 4.01
C LEU A 72 -1.02 -6.06 2.66
N LYS A 73 -2.35 -5.93 2.65
CA LYS A 73 -3.10 -5.70 1.42
C LYS A 73 -2.84 -4.29 0.88
N LEU A 74 -2.64 -4.20 -0.44
CA LEU A 74 -2.53 -2.94 -1.19
C LEU A 74 -3.64 -2.90 -2.24
N ILE A 75 -4.45 -1.83 -2.23
CA ILE A 75 -5.42 -1.56 -3.29
C ILE A 75 -5.04 -0.28 -4.04
N ARG A 76 -5.41 -0.22 -5.31
CA ARG A 76 -5.21 0.96 -6.16
C ARG A 76 -6.57 1.51 -6.57
N LEU A 77 -6.81 2.79 -6.31
CA LEU A 77 -8.04 3.48 -6.64
C LEU A 77 -7.76 4.55 -7.67
N PRO A 78 -8.62 4.75 -8.68
CA PRO A 78 -8.50 5.89 -9.58
C PRO A 78 -8.49 7.21 -8.80
N SER A 79 -7.59 8.12 -9.16
CA SER A 79 -7.53 9.48 -8.60
C SER A 79 -8.69 10.32 -9.14
N ARG A 80 -9.83 10.26 -8.44
CA ARG A 80 -11.05 11.01 -8.73
C ARG A 80 -11.79 11.33 -7.43
N THR A 81 -12.85 12.12 -7.55
CA THR A 81 -13.78 12.34 -6.44
C THR A 81 -14.63 11.09 -6.21
N TYR A 82 -14.81 10.74 -4.94
CA TYR A 82 -15.72 9.70 -4.47
C TYR A 82 -16.73 10.34 -3.51
N SER A 83 -17.97 9.83 -3.49
CA SER A 83 -18.85 10.09 -2.34
C SER A 83 -18.40 9.27 -1.13
N VAL A 84 -18.83 9.67 0.07
CA VAL A 84 -18.51 8.94 1.30
C VAL A 84 -19.10 7.53 1.25
N GLU A 85 -20.31 7.40 0.72
CA GLU A 85 -21.02 6.13 0.59
C GLU A 85 -20.31 5.20 -0.40
N GLU A 86 -19.90 5.71 -1.56
CA GLU A 86 -19.18 4.95 -2.58
C GLU A 86 -17.85 4.44 -2.04
N LEU A 87 -17.05 5.32 -1.42
CA LEU A 87 -15.78 4.94 -0.84
C LEU A 87 -15.97 3.95 0.31
N GLY A 88 -17.00 4.14 1.14
CA GLY A 88 -17.35 3.23 2.22
C GLY A 88 -17.65 1.82 1.72
N GLN A 89 -18.44 1.67 0.66
CA GLN A 89 -18.75 0.38 0.04
C GLN A 89 -17.50 -0.31 -0.53
N LEU A 90 -16.65 0.45 -1.24
CA LEU A 90 -15.39 -0.07 -1.76
C LEU A 90 -14.49 -0.60 -0.64
N LEU A 91 -14.28 0.20 0.41
CA LEU A 91 -13.44 -0.21 1.54
C LEU A 91 -14.02 -1.39 2.32
N GLN A 92 -15.34 -1.47 2.46
CA GLN A 92 -16.00 -2.58 3.15
C GLN A 92 -15.86 -3.92 2.41
N ALA A 93 -15.88 -3.90 1.07
CA ALA A 93 -15.62 -5.09 0.26
C ALA A 93 -14.18 -5.59 0.46
N GLU A 94 -13.22 -4.67 0.60
CA GLU A 94 -11.81 -5.00 0.77
C GLU A 94 -11.43 -5.40 2.20
N LEU A 95 -12.21 -4.95 3.19
CA LEU A 95 -12.04 -5.21 4.62
C LEU A 95 -13.34 -5.76 5.25
N PRO A 96 -13.75 -7.01 4.95
CA PRO A 96 -15.01 -7.57 5.46
C PRO A 96 -15.06 -7.66 7.00
N SER A 97 -13.89 -7.76 7.63
CA SER A 97 -13.68 -7.85 9.08
C SER A 97 -13.70 -6.50 9.79
N LEU A 98 -13.79 -5.37 9.08
CA LEU A 98 -13.95 -4.03 9.66
C LEU A 98 -15.39 -3.68 10.01
N ARG A 99 -16.30 -4.66 9.97
CA ARG A 99 -17.65 -4.54 10.52
C ARG A 99 -17.56 -4.34 12.03
N ARG A 100 -17.63 -3.08 12.46
CA ARG A 100 -18.20 -2.73 13.77
C ARG A 100 -19.68 -2.48 13.60
#